data_AF-A0A9D8LX54-F1
#
_entry.id   AF-A0A9D8LX54-F1
#
_cell.length_a   1.000
_cell.length_b   1.000
_cell.length_c   1.000
_cell.angle_alpha   90.00
_cell.angle_beta   90.00
_cell.angle_gamma   90.00
#
_symmetry.space_group_name_H-M   'P 1'
#
loop_
_entity.id
_entity.type
_entity.pdbx_description
1 polymer ?
#
loop_
_entity_poly.entity_id
_entity_poly.type
_entity_poly.pdbx_seq_one_letter_code
_entity_poly.pdbx_strand_id
1 'polypeptide(L)'
;MTGPLAWRGVDPDRLETAWVRPGERRLSAHGTSTTADYALSWRLETGPDWVTRDLLVRVAGGPELHLRRAAGGRWSVSGAGVGLDASMDGSLDAALD
;
A
#
# COMPACT_ATOMS: atom_id res chain seq x y z
N MET A 1 -4.63 23.91 4.77
CA MET A 1 -4.82 22.63 4.06
C MET A 1 -3.46 22.15 3.62
N THR A 2 -3.07 20.93 3.98
CA THR A 2 -1.83 20.33 3.49
C THR A 2 -2.11 19.68 2.13
N GLY A 3 -1.39 20.10 1.09
CA GLY A 3 -1.50 19.54 -0.26
C GLY A 3 -0.88 18.14 -0.36
N PRO A 4 -0.94 17.50 -1.53
CA PRO A 4 -0.22 16.26 -1.75
C PRO A 4 1.29 16.46 -1.64
N LEU A 5 1.99 15.46 -1.11
CA LEU A 5 3.43 15.29 -1.24
C LEU A 5 3.71 14.72 -2.62
N ALA A 6 4.74 15.21 -3.31
CA ALA A 6 5.22 14.64 -4.57
C ALA A 6 6.73 14.46 -4.49
N TRP A 7 7.21 13.31 -4.96
CA TRP A 7 8.63 13.00 -4.97
C TRP A 7 8.96 12.02 -6.10
N ARG A 8 10.23 11.91 -6.43
CA ARG A 8 10.73 10.90 -7.35
C ARG A 8 11.06 9.64 -6.56
N GLY A 9 10.59 8.49 -7.04
CA GLY A 9 10.86 7.18 -6.47
C GLY A 9 12.31 6.75 -6.62
N VAL A 10 12.61 5.53 -6.18
CA VAL A 10 13.94 4.92 -6.33
C VAL A 10 14.25 4.59 -7.79
N ASP A 11 13.24 4.25 -8.58
CA ASP A 11 13.35 4.15 -10.03
C ASP A 11 13.37 5.57 -10.64
N PRO A 12 14.31 5.90 -11.55
CA PRO A 12 14.55 7.28 -11.98
C PRO A 12 13.36 7.97 -12.68
N ASP A 13 12.47 7.18 -13.27
CA ASP A 13 11.28 7.60 -14.00
C ASP A 13 10.00 7.49 -13.15
N ARG A 14 10.09 6.97 -11.93
CA ARG A 14 8.95 6.83 -11.04
C ARG A 14 8.60 8.13 -10.35
N LEU A 15 7.40 8.65 -10.63
CA LEU A 15 6.81 9.77 -9.94
C LEU A 15 5.80 9.27 -8.90
N GLU A 16 5.97 9.72 -7.67
CA GLU A 16 5.09 9.43 -6.56
C GLU A 16 4.29 10.67 -6.19
N THR A 17 3.02 10.49 -5.84
CA THR A 17 2.17 11.53 -5.24
C THR A 17 1.37 10.92 -4.11
N ALA A 18 1.31 11.56 -2.94
CA ALA A 18 0.55 11.06 -1.80
C ALA A 18 -0.15 12.15 -1.01
N TRP A 19 -1.38 11.87 -0.59
CA TRP A 19 -2.06 12.58 0.48
C TRP A 19 -1.86 11.80 1.77
N VAL A 20 -1.25 12.45 2.76
CA VAL A 20 -0.92 11.83 4.04
C VAL A 20 -1.68 12.53 5.15
N ARG A 21 -2.37 11.75 5.98
CA ARG A 21 -3.04 12.23 7.20
C ARG A 21 -2.42 11.51 8.40
N PRO A 22 -1.41 12.13 9.04
CA PRO A 22 -0.84 11.59 10.26
C PRO A 22 -1.81 11.80 11.44
N GLY A 23 -1.86 10.82 12.32
CA GLY A 23 -2.38 10.93 13.69
C GLY A 23 -1.26 10.63 14.69
N GLU A 24 -1.56 10.61 15.99
CA GLU A 24 -0.52 10.47 17.03
C GLU A 24 0.21 9.11 16.99
N ARG A 25 -0.51 8.03 16.70
CA ARG A 25 0.01 6.65 16.66
C ARG A 25 -0.51 5.88 15.45
N ARG A 26 -0.91 6.59 14.39
CA ARG A 26 -1.52 6.04 13.19
C ARG A 26 -1.32 6.98 12.00
N LEU A 27 -1.53 6.46 10.82
CA LEU A 27 -1.41 7.14 9.53
C LEU A 27 -2.46 6.56 8.59
N SER A 28 -3.11 7.44 7.85
CA SER A 28 -3.81 7.07 6.62
C SER A 28 -3.16 7.81 5.46
N ALA A 29 -2.93 7.11 4.36
CA ALA A 29 -2.38 7.70 3.16
C ALA A 29 -2.99 7.06 1.91
N HIS A 30 -3.06 7.82 0.83
CA HIS A 30 -3.32 7.29 -0.49
C HIS A 30 -2.52 8.08 -1.51
N GLY A 31 -2.23 7.44 -2.62
CA GLY A 31 -1.36 8.03 -3.61
C GLY A 31 -1.34 7.28 -4.92
N THR A 32 -0.46 7.74 -5.79
CA THR A 32 -0.19 7.16 -7.10
C THR A 32 1.31 7.01 -7.28
N SER A 33 1.70 5.93 -7.94
CA SER A 33 3.06 5.70 -8.42
C SER A 33 2.98 5.49 -9.92
N THR A 34 3.69 6.32 -10.69
CA THR A 34 3.67 6.28 -12.15
C THR A 34 5.08 6.18 -12.67
N THR A 35 5.36 5.18 -13.51
CA THR A 35 6.61 4.98 -14.25
C THR A 35 6.34 5.09 -15.75
N ALA A 36 7.35 4.84 -16.59
CA ALA A 36 7.16 4.68 -18.02
C ALA A 36 6.31 3.44 -18.38
N ASP A 37 6.37 2.39 -17.56
CA ASP A 37 5.79 1.08 -17.86
C ASP A 37 4.44 0.82 -17.18
N TYR A 38 4.18 1.46 -16.04
CA TYR A 38 2.94 1.27 -15.29
C TYR A 38 2.49 2.53 -14.55
N ALA A 39 1.19 2.60 -14.31
CA ALA A 39 0.61 3.51 -13.33
C ALA A 39 -0.15 2.67 -12.30
N LEU A 40 0.03 2.98 -11.02
CA LEU A 40 -0.75 2.37 -9.95
C LEU A 40 -1.28 3.42 -8.98
N SER A 41 -2.37 3.07 -8.33
CA SER A 41 -2.88 3.79 -7.15
C SER A 41 -2.77 2.88 -5.93
N TRP A 42 -2.56 3.50 -4.78
CA TRP A 42 -2.43 2.78 -3.53
C TRP A 42 -3.14 3.51 -2.38
N ARG A 43 -3.55 2.74 -1.37
CA ARG A 43 -4.06 3.23 -0.09
C ARG A 43 -3.43 2.44 1.04
N LEU A 44 -3.00 3.14 2.07
CA LEU A 44 -2.38 2.61 3.28
C LEU A 44 -3.14 3.09 4.51
N GLU A 45 -3.50 2.15 5.38
CA GLU A 45 -4.00 2.43 6.73
C GLU A 45 -3.12 1.71 7.75
N THR A 46 -2.71 2.45 8.78
CA THR A 46 -1.99 1.90 9.92
C THR A 46 -2.82 2.01 11.20
N GLY A 47 -2.54 1.11 12.14
CA GLY A 47 -3.10 1.06 13.49
C GLY A 47 -2.11 1.60 14.50
N PRO A 48 -2.29 1.28 15.80
CA PRO A 48 -1.37 1.68 16.86
C PRO A 48 0.08 1.35 16.52
N ASP A 49 0.98 2.23 16.93
CA ASP A 49 2.42 2.10 16.70
C ASP A 49 2.80 2.04 15.22
N TRP A 50 1.97 2.67 14.38
CA TRP A 50 2.19 2.82 12.94
C TRP A 50 2.22 1.48 12.19
N VAL A 51 1.64 0.44 12.81
CA VAL A 51 1.57 -0.91 12.26
C VAL A 51 0.57 -0.96 11.11
N THR A 52 0.99 -1.39 9.92
CA THR A 52 0.08 -1.55 8.76
C THR A 52 -1.09 -2.50 9.07
N ARG A 53 -2.28 -2.07 8.67
CA ARG A 53 -3.56 -2.78 8.84
C ARG A 53 -4.23 -3.09 7.51
N ASP A 54 -4.09 -2.20 6.55
CA ASP A 54 -4.70 -2.30 5.24
C ASP A 54 -3.75 -1.68 4.21
N LEU A 55 -3.41 -2.43 3.16
CA LEU A 55 -2.72 -1.92 2.00
C LEU A 55 -3.45 -2.41 0.76
N LEU A 56 -3.96 -1.48 -0.03
CA LEU A 56 -4.61 -1.75 -1.30
C LEU A 56 -3.76 -1.14 -2.42
N VAL A 57 -3.42 -1.94 -3.43
CA VAL A 57 -2.66 -1.52 -4.61
C VAL A 57 -3.44 -1.92 -5.85
N ARG A 58 -3.62 -0.99 -6.78
CA ARG A 58 -4.35 -1.20 -8.04
C ARG A 58 -3.50 -0.71 -9.20
N VAL A 59 -3.16 -1.60 -10.12
CA VAL A 59 -2.51 -1.23 -11.37
C VAL A 59 -3.57 -0.74 -12.35
N ALA A 60 -3.32 0.39 -13.01
CA ALA A 60 -4.24 0.94 -14.00
C ALA A 60 -4.44 -0.05 -15.16
N GLY A 61 -5.68 -0.47 -15.39
CA GLY A 61 -6.02 -1.49 -16.39
C GLY A 61 -5.49 -2.90 -16.09
N GLY A 62 -4.99 -3.13 -14.88
CA GLY A 62 -4.32 -4.36 -14.48
C GLY A 62 -4.87 -4.96 -13.18
N PRO A 63 -4.07 -5.81 -12.52
CA PRO A 63 -4.49 -6.49 -11.31
C PRO A 63 -4.52 -5.58 -10.09
N GLU A 64 -5.18 -6.08 -9.06
CA GLU A 64 -5.30 -5.48 -7.74
C GLU A 64 -4.75 -6.43 -6.69
N LEU A 65 -4.13 -5.89 -5.64
CA LEU A 65 -3.66 -6.59 -4.47
C LEU A 65 -4.17 -5.90 -3.22
N HIS A 66 -4.83 -6.65 -2.33
CA HIS A 66 -5.31 -6.17 -1.05
C HIS A 66 -4.74 -7.00 0.08
N LEU A 67 -4.00 -6.34 0.97
CA LEU A 67 -3.39 -6.93 2.16
C LEU A 67 -4.11 -6.39 3.39
N ARG A 68 -4.58 -7.28 4.25
CA ARG A 68 -5.27 -6.92 5.49
C ARG A 68 -4.65 -7.65 6.67
N ARG A 69 -4.34 -6.91 7.73
CA ARG A 69 -3.83 -7.47 8.99
C ARG A 69 -4.96 -7.61 10.00
N ALA A 70 -5.15 -8.78 10.55
CA ALA A 70 -6.05 -9.04 11.69
C ALA A 70 -5.44 -8.52 13.00
N ALA A 71 -6.27 -8.34 14.04
CA ALA A 71 -5.80 -7.84 15.35
C ALA A 71 -4.69 -8.72 15.95
N GLY A 72 -4.77 -10.04 15.78
CA GLY A 72 -3.75 -11.01 16.20
C GLY A 72 -2.51 -11.06 15.31
N GLY A 73 -2.35 -10.13 14.36
CA GLY A 73 -1.15 -9.99 13.54
C GLY A 73 -1.10 -10.83 12.26
N ARG A 74 -2.04 -11.76 12.08
CA ARG A 74 -2.21 -12.57 10.86
C ARG A 74 -2.57 -11.72 9.65
N TRP A 75 -2.01 -12.05 8.49
CA TRP A 75 -2.30 -11.40 7.22
C TRP A 75 -3.26 -12.22 6.36
N SER A 76 -4.13 -11.52 5.63
CA SER A 76 -4.89 -12.05 4.50
C SER A 76 -4.54 -11.25 3.26
N VAL A 77 -4.41 -11.95 2.15
CA VAL A 77 -4.09 -11.41 0.83
C VAL A 77 -5.19 -11.82 -0.12
N SER A 78 -5.74 -10.85 -0.84
CA SER A 78 -6.59 -11.12 -2.00
C SER A 78 -6.09 -10.33 -3.19
N GLY A 79 -6.21 -10.91 -4.38
CA GLY A 79 -5.78 -10.26 -5.60
C GLY A 79 -6.73 -10.51 -6.76
N ALA A 80 -7.40 -9.45 -7.22
CA ALA A 80 -8.24 -9.50 -8.42
C ALA A 80 -7.36 -9.40 -9.67
N GLY A 81 -7.66 -10.20 -10.70
CA GLY A 81 -6.86 -10.25 -11.94
C GLY A 81 -5.61 -11.13 -11.87
N VAL A 82 -5.19 -11.55 -10.67
CA VAL A 82 -4.07 -12.51 -10.45
C VAL A 82 -4.51 -13.83 -9.81
N GLY A 83 -5.78 -13.94 -9.40
CA GLY A 83 -6.32 -15.18 -8.82
C GLY A 83 -5.70 -15.54 -7.48
N LEU A 84 -5.32 -14.54 -6.66
CA LEU A 84 -4.69 -14.75 -5.37
C LEU A 84 -5.74 -14.67 -4.24
N ASP A 85 -5.78 -15.69 -3.40
CA ASP A 85 -6.48 -15.67 -2.10
C ASP A 85 -5.68 -16.54 -1.14
N ALA A 86 -5.09 -15.92 -0.12
CA ALA A 86 -4.16 -16.59 0.79
C ALA A 86 -4.16 -15.93 2.17
N SER A 87 -3.70 -16.68 3.17
CA SER A 87 -3.49 -16.16 4.51
C SER A 87 -2.17 -16.66 5.08
N MET A 88 -1.45 -15.76 5.75
CA MET A 88 -0.09 -15.97 6.22
C MET A 88 0.06 -15.46 7.65
N ASP A 89 0.81 -16.18 8.47
CA ASP A 89 1.22 -15.73 9.80
C ASP A 89 2.56 -14.97 9.71
N GLY A 90 2.76 -13.94 10.53
CA GLY A 90 4.05 -13.22 10.62
C GLY A 90 4.05 -11.78 10.06
N SER A 91 5.25 -11.27 9.75
CA SER A 91 5.45 -9.90 9.24
C SER A 91 5.22 -9.82 7.73
N LEU A 92 4.69 -8.68 7.26
CA LEU A 92 4.63 -8.36 5.82
C LEU A 92 6.03 -8.16 5.23
N ASP A 93 7.00 -7.70 6.05
CA ASP A 93 8.36 -7.40 5.60
C ASP A 93 9.11 -8.65 5.13
N ALA A 94 8.78 -9.82 5.68
CA ALA A 94 9.37 -11.10 5.23
C ALA A 94 8.86 -11.55 3.86
N ALA A 95 7.79 -10.93 3.33
CA ALA A 95 7.20 -11.25 2.03
C ALA A 95 7.56 -10.24 0.93
N LEU A 96 8.26 -9.14 1.28
CA LEU A 96 8.65 -8.06 0.36
C LEU A 96 10.17 -7.94 0.18
N ASP A 97 10.96 -8.78 0.85
CA ASP A 97 12.43 -8.90 0.74
C ASP A 97 12.80 -10.05 -0.21
#